data_AF-A0A7J9YFE9-F1
#
_entry.id   AF-A0A7J9YFE9-F1
#
_cell.length_a   1.000
_cell.length_b   1.000
_cell.length_c   1.000
_cell.angle_alpha   90.00
_cell.angle_beta   90.00
_cell.angle_gamma   90.00
#
_symmetry.space_group_name_H-M   'P 1'
#
loop_
_entity.id
_entity.type
_entity.pdbx_description
1 polymer ?
#
loop_
_entity_poly.entity_id
_entity_poly.type
_entity_poly.pdbx_seq_one_letter_code
_entity_poly.pdbx_strand_id
1 'polypeptide(L)'
;MVAEATVDCYDDSECVMGFYTMIGDQLEVPFQTCVLGVGVTVSDIDLSDGDQIVAICARGRWRQPIAVLDLPLPAPPPTGAEWIEAYRHWLT
;
A
#
# COMPACT_ATOMS: atom_id res chain seq x y z
N MET A 1 2.71 -9.39 -11.68
CA MET A 1 2.23 -8.63 -10.52
C MET A 1 1.08 -9.35 -9.83
N VAL A 2 -0.19 -9.25 -10.27
CA VAL A 2 -1.30 -9.97 -9.57
C VAL A 2 -1.00 -11.47 -9.42
N ALA A 3 -0.77 -12.18 -10.53
CA ALA A 3 -0.46 -13.61 -10.51
C ALA A 3 0.79 -14.00 -9.68
N GLU A 4 1.68 -13.04 -9.41
CA GLU A 4 2.88 -13.25 -8.62
C GLU A 4 2.60 -13.06 -7.13
N ALA A 5 1.81 -12.04 -6.75
CA ALA A 5 1.37 -11.84 -5.38
C ALA A 5 0.33 -12.88 -4.91
N THR A 6 -0.43 -13.47 -5.85
CA THR A 6 -1.47 -14.47 -5.55
C THR A 6 -1.00 -15.90 -5.85
N VAL A 7 0.31 -16.13 -6.03
CA VAL A 7 0.82 -17.48 -6.23
C VAL A 7 0.60 -18.30 -4.96
N ASP A 8 0.05 -19.50 -5.10
CA ASP A 8 -0.26 -20.41 -3.99
C ASP A 8 -1.15 -19.83 -2.88
N CYS A 9 -1.98 -18.82 -3.16
CA CYS A 9 -3.06 -18.46 -2.24
C CYS A 9 -4.29 -19.34 -2.43
N TYR A 10 -4.84 -19.82 -1.31
CA TYR A 10 -6.02 -20.67 -1.21
C TYR A 10 -7.28 -19.89 -0.78
N ASP A 11 -7.10 -18.70 -0.17
CA ASP A 11 -8.16 -17.77 0.19
C ASP A 11 -7.72 -16.30 0.06
N ASP A 12 -8.67 -15.38 0.23
CA ASP A 12 -8.45 -13.93 0.08
C ASP A 12 -7.42 -13.40 1.09
N SER A 13 -7.38 -13.94 2.31
CA SER A 13 -6.44 -13.51 3.35
C SER A 13 -5.00 -13.83 2.95
N GLU A 14 -4.76 -15.02 2.40
CA GLU A 14 -3.45 -15.40 1.88
C GLU A 14 -3.06 -14.55 0.67
N CYS A 15 -3.99 -14.26 -0.24
CA CYS A 15 -3.70 -13.40 -1.39
C CYS A 15 -3.35 -11.96 -0.91
N VAL A 16 -4.07 -11.43 0.08
CA VAL A 16 -3.77 -10.13 0.72
C VAL A 16 -2.37 -10.15 1.35
N MET A 17 -2.00 -11.21 2.06
CA MET A 17 -0.68 -11.35 2.66
C MET A 17 0.44 -11.36 1.60
N GLY A 18 0.19 -12.00 0.46
CA GLY A 18 1.09 -11.98 -0.69
C GLY A 18 1.27 -10.55 -1.23
N PHE A 19 0.19 -9.81 -1.41
CA PHE A 19 0.27 -8.39 -1.79
C PHE A 19 0.97 -7.52 -0.75
N TYR A 20 0.69 -7.72 0.54
CA TYR A 20 1.35 -7.00 1.63
C TYR A 20 2.86 -7.19 1.57
N THR A 21 3.31 -8.43 1.38
CA THR A 21 4.74 -8.76 1.23
C THR A 21 5.35 -8.04 0.03
N MET A 22 4.74 -8.17 -1.15
CA MET A 22 5.27 -7.55 -2.37
C MET A 22 5.29 -6.02 -2.31
N ILE A 23 4.27 -5.39 -1.72
CA ILE A 23 4.24 -3.94 -1.53
C ILE A 23 5.31 -3.52 -0.52
N GLY A 24 5.42 -4.19 0.63
CA GLY A 24 6.40 -3.86 1.67
C GLY A 24 7.85 -3.99 1.20
N ASP A 25 8.15 -5.00 0.38
CA ASP A 25 9.52 -5.25 -0.11
C ASP A 25 9.93 -4.33 -1.26
N GLN A 26 8.97 -3.88 -2.08
CA GLN A 26 9.27 -3.21 -3.36
C GLN A 26 8.97 -1.71 -3.33
N LEU A 27 8.00 -1.27 -2.52
CA LEU A 27 7.62 0.14 -2.45
C LEU A 27 8.71 0.94 -1.74
N GLU A 28 9.28 1.90 -2.46
CA GLU A 28 10.27 2.80 -1.88
C GLU A 28 9.59 3.81 -0.94
N VAL A 29 9.87 3.65 0.35
CA VAL A 29 9.51 4.60 1.41
C VAL A 29 10.78 5.22 2.03
N PRO A 30 10.72 6.48 2.51
CA PRO A 30 9.56 7.35 2.55
C PRO A 30 9.34 8.13 1.23
N PHE A 31 8.07 8.43 0.92
CA PHE A 31 7.70 9.37 -0.15
C PHE A 31 6.60 10.34 0.27
N GLN A 32 6.45 11.45 -0.46
CA GLN A 32 5.41 12.44 -0.18
C GLN A 32 4.20 12.24 -1.09
N THR A 33 3.00 12.45 -0.55
CA THR A 33 1.76 12.50 -1.32
C THR A 33 0.75 13.44 -0.68
N CYS A 34 -0.40 13.67 -1.34
CA CYS A 34 -1.51 14.46 -0.84
C CYS A 34 -2.74 13.60 -0.61
N VAL A 35 -3.19 13.48 0.64
CA VAL A 35 -4.44 12.80 0.99
C VAL A 35 -5.50 13.85 1.30
N LEU A 36 -6.61 13.85 0.54
CA LEU A 36 -7.68 14.86 0.66
C LEU A 36 -7.16 16.32 0.62
N GLY A 37 -6.14 16.58 -0.20
CA GLY A 37 -5.50 17.90 -0.32
C GLY A 37 -4.49 18.23 0.79
N VAL A 38 -4.22 17.31 1.71
CA VAL A 38 -3.24 17.46 2.78
C VAL A 38 -1.95 16.71 2.44
N GLY A 39 -0.84 17.45 2.38
CA GLY A 39 0.49 16.85 2.20
C GLY A 39 0.90 16.00 3.41
N VAL A 40 1.29 14.76 3.14
CA VAL A 40 1.74 13.76 4.11
C VAL A 40 2.99 13.04 3.60
N THR A 41 3.73 12.43 4.50
CA THR A 41 4.81 11.49 4.17
C THR A 41 4.32 10.08 4.45
N VAL A 42 4.32 9.21 3.44
CA VAL A 42 4.18 7.77 3.64
C VAL A 42 5.52 7.27 4.15
N SER A 43 5.54 6.73 5.37
CA SER A 43 6.78 6.28 6.01
C SER A 43 6.93 4.77 6.07
N ASP A 44 5.82 4.04 5.95
CA ASP A 44 5.80 2.59 6.09
C ASP A 44 4.52 2.00 5.49
N ILE A 45 4.50 0.68 5.32
CA ILE A 45 3.34 -0.13 4.97
C ILE A 45 3.12 -1.15 6.09
N ASP A 46 1.87 -1.35 6.49
CA ASP A 46 1.51 -2.27 7.56
C ASP A 46 0.23 -3.04 7.19
N LEU A 47 -0.06 -4.10 7.95
CA LEU A 47 -1.30 -4.84 7.88
C LEU A 47 -2.10 -4.59 9.16
N SER A 48 -3.32 -4.07 9.00
CA SER A 48 -4.22 -3.86 10.16
C SER A 48 -4.79 -5.20 10.67
N ASP A 49 -5.36 -5.18 11.88
CA ASP A 49 -6.02 -6.34 12.51
C ASP A 49 -7.17 -6.96 11.68
N GLY A 50 -7.65 -6.27 10.64
CA GLY A 50 -8.71 -6.74 9.74
C GLY A 50 -8.24 -7.10 8.34
N ASP A 51 -6.98 -7.50 8.18
CA ASP A 51 -6.34 -7.87 6.90
C ASP A 51 -6.45 -6.77 5.83
N GLN A 52 -6.40 -5.51 6.24
CA GLN A 52 -6.29 -4.39 5.32
C GLN A 52 -4.85 -3.87 5.28
N ILE A 53 -4.27 -3.83 4.08
CA ILE A 53 -2.99 -3.20 3.81
C ILE A 53 -3.16 -1.68 3.94
N VAL A 54 -2.39 -1.08 4.84
CA VAL A 54 -2.43 0.35 5.14
C VAL A 54 -1.06 0.98 4.96
N ALA A 55 -1.03 2.22 4.49
CA ALA A 55 0.14 3.08 4.49
C ALA A 55 0.16 3.93 5.76
N ILE A 56 1.28 3.91 6.47
CA ILE A 56 1.50 4.76 7.64
C ILE A 56 1.88 6.16 7.15
N CYS A 57 0.90 7.08 7.23
CA CYS A 57 1.06 8.45 6.77
C CYS A 57 1.35 9.37 7.95
N ALA A 58 2.43 10.14 7.85
CA ALA A 58 2.88 11.06 8.88
C ALA A 58 2.79 12.53 8.43
N ARG A 59 2.38 13.40 9.36
CA ARG A 59 2.46 14.86 9.21
C ARG A 59 2.80 15.50 10.54
N GLY A 60 4.04 15.97 10.68
CA GLY A 60 4.55 16.49 11.94
C GLY A 60 4.51 15.41 13.03
N ARG A 61 3.75 15.65 14.10
CA ARG A 61 3.57 14.68 15.20
C ARG A 61 2.49 13.62 14.94
N TRP A 62 1.66 13.82 13.92
CA TRP A 62 0.53 12.94 13.65
C TRP A 62 0.97 11.80 12.76
N ARG A 63 0.51 10.59 13.09
CA ARG A 63 0.66 9.38 12.28
C ARG A 63 -0.71 8.72 12.18
N GLN A 64 -1.11 8.35 10.98
CA GLN A 64 -2.39 7.71 10.74
C GLN A 64 -2.26 6.64 9.65
N PRO A 65 -2.83 5.44 9.87
CA PRO A 65 -2.95 4.45 8.81
C PRO A 65 -4.00 4.91 7.79
N ILE A 66 -3.68 4.76 6.52
CA ILE A 66 -4.58 5.03 5.39
C ILE A 66 -4.59 3.80 4.52
N ALA A 67 -5.77 3.25 4.20
CA ALA A 67 -5.85 2.09 3.33
C ALA A 67 -5.11 2.35 2.02
N VAL A 68 -4.30 1.39 1.57
CA VAL A 68 -3.55 1.52 0.31
C VAL A 68 -4.51 1.74 -0.88
N LEU A 69 -5.74 1.22 -0.79
CA LEU A 69 -6.79 1.46 -1.77
C LEU A 69 -7.16 2.95 -1.89
N ASP A 70 -7.10 3.69 -0.78
CA ASP A 70 -7.44 5.11 -0.72
C ASP A 70 -6.21 6.03 -0.83
N LEU A 71 -4.99 5.48 -0.95
CA LEU A 71 -3.74 6.24 -0.94
C LEU A 71 -3.46 6.89 -2.30
N PRO A 72 -3.54 8.23 -2.45
CA PRO A 72 -3.17 8.87 -3.71
C PRO A 72 -1.67 8.71 -3.94
N LEU A 73 -1.25 8.37 -5.16
CA LEU A 73 0.16 8.30 -5.53
C LEU A 73 0.63 9.65 -6.10
N PRO A 74 1.86 10.11 -5.78
CA PRO A 74 2.42 11.30 -6.39
C PRO A 74 2.72 11.08 -7.89
N ALA A 75 2.98 12.18 -8.60
CA ALA A 75 3.46 12.16 -9.97
C ALA A 75 4.84 12.83 -10.04
N PRO A 76 5.92 12.10 -10.39
CA PRO A 76 5.95 10.66 -10.71
C PRO A 76 5.70 9.76 -9.48
N PRO A 77 5.23 8.52 -9.69
CA PRO A 77 5.05 7.56 -8.61
C PRO A 77 6.41 7.10 -8.04
N PRO A 78 6.47 6.69 -6.75
CA PRO A 78 7.67 6.07 -6.20
C PRO A 78 7.94 4.71 -6.83
N THR A 79 9.19 4.24 -6.74
CA THR A 79 9.56 2.88 -7.15
C THR A 79 8.69 1.86 -6.41
N GLY A 80 8.20 0.84 -7.12
CA GLY A 80 7.36 -0.23 -6.55
C GLY A 80 5.88 0.12 -6.40
N ALA A 81 5.45 1.34 -6.74
CA ALA A 81 4.04 1.73 -6.69
C ALA A 81 3.12 0.90 -7.62
N GLU A 82 3.68 0.23 -8.62
CA GLU A 82 2.97 -0.71 -9.47
C GLU A 82 2.35 -1.89 -8.67
N TRP A 83 2.90 -2.23 -7.50
CA TRP A 83 2.33 -3.26 -6.62
C TRP A 83 1.05 -2.80 -5.94
N ILE A 84 0.95 -1.50 -5.63
CA ILE A 84 -0.28 -0.88 -5.14
C ILE A 84 -1.36 -0.93 -6.22
N GLU A 85 -1.01 -0.60 -7.47
CA GLU A 85 -1.95 -0.67 -8.60
C GLU A 85 -2.38 -2.11 -8.90
N ALA A 86 -1.47 -3.08 -8.78
CA ALA A 86 -1.82 -4.50 -8.91
C ALA A 86 -2.81 -4.96 -7.83
N TYR A 87 -2.61 -4.54 -6.58
CA TYR A 87 -3.54 -4.84 -5.49
C TYR A 87 -4.93 -4.23 -5.72
N ARG A 88 -4.99 -2.96 -6.17
CA ARG A 88 -6.25 -2.30 -6.57
C ARG A 88 -6.96 -3.07 -7.68
N HIS A 89 -6.21 -3.52 -8.68
CA HIS A 89 -6.75 -4.26 -9.79
C HIS A 89 -7.33 -5.63 -9.36
N TRP A 90 -6.67 -6.33 -8.44
CA TRP A 90 -7.14 -7.64 -7.97
C TRP A 90 -8.49 -7.61 -7.26
N LEU A 91 -8.83 -6.50 -6.60
CA LEU A 91 -10.11 -6.32 -5.89
C LEU A 91 -11.27 -5.83 -6.78
N THR A 92 -11.04 -5.63 -8.08
CA THR A 92 -12.06 -5.17 -9.05
C THR A 92 -12.56 -6.33 -9.91
#